data_AF-A0A1I2XAB3-F1
#
_entry.id   AF-A0A1I2XAB3-F1
#
_cell.length_a   1.000
_cell.length_b   1.000
_cell.length_c   1.000
_cell.angle_alpha   90.00
_cell.angle_beta   90.00
_cell.angle_gamma   90.00
#
_symmetry.space_group_name_H-M   'P 1'
#
loop_
_entity.id
_entity.type
_entity.pdbx_description
1 polymer ?
#
loop_
_entity_poly.entity_id
_entity_poly.type
_entity_poly.pdbx_seq_one_letter_code
_entity_poly.pdbx_strand_id
1 'polypeptide(L)'
;MKKVLLFGAFFALFGMSAYAQEEEAAEPVTDEELTQYATMEAMTLLYKDDKTEELRNMVLENEVIDGGARYNEIKAAWGDDAKMAEAEVTEEEKAAYQAILDFQNSLQQSMVDYKTELITESDVISVPVYNKVLAATKEDPALKEKLDSMITEIKAEKDAERAAEKEDGEAEAAEDGK
;
A
#
# COMPACT_ATOMS: atom_id res chain seq x y z
N MET A 1 48.05 16.09 61.14
CA MET A 1 49.36 15.60 60.64
C MET A 1 49.20 14.17 60.13
N LYS A 2 49.65 13.91 58.90
CA LYS A 2 50.08 12.66 58.22
C LYS A 2 49.76 11.34 58.97
N LYS A 3 49.13 10.32 58.35
CA LYS A 3 49.71 9.31 57.41
C LYS A 3 48.52 8.49 56.84
N VAL A 4 48.30 8.38 55.52
CA VAL A 4 48.89 7.43 54.55
C VAL A 4 48.57 5.94 54.81
N LEU A 5 47.69 5.41 53.94
CA LEU A 5 47.63 4.09 53.27
C LEU A 5 47.82 2.77 54.05
N LEU A 6 46.82 1.88 53.91
CA LEU A 6 46.93 0.40 53.85
C LEU A 6 45.62 -0.13 53.24
N PHE A 7 45.55 -0.37 51.92
CA PHE A 7 45.74 -1.69 51.28
C PHE A 7 44.95 -2.82 51.96
N GLY A 8 43.90 -3.30 51.30
CA GLY A 8 43.15 -4.49 51.69
C GLY A 8 42.04 -4.79 50.69
N ALA A 9 42.34 -5.63 49.71
CA ALA A 9 41.47 -6.08 48.64
C ALA A 9 40.12 -6.59 49.15
N PHE A 10 39.02 -6.07 48.59
CA PHE A 10 37.72 -6.73 48.63
C PHE A 10 37.08 -6.67 47.23
N PHE A 11 37.75 -7.34 46.30
CA PHE A 11 37.18 -7.76 45.02
C PHE A 11 36.68 -9.18 45.23
N ALA A 12 35.37 -9.36 45.41
CA ALA A 12 34.72 -10.65 45.19
C ALA A 12 33.19 -10.50 45.23
N LEU A 13 32.58 -10.75 44.07
CA LEU A 13 31.25 -11.36 43.95
C LEU A 13 30.03 -10.46 44.18
N PHE A 14 29.96 -9.33 43.47
CA PHE A 14 28.67 -9.03 42.84
C PHE A 14 28.66 -9.75 41.51
N GLY A 15 28.01 -10.92 41.52
CA GLY A 15 27.69 -11.66 40.30
C GLY A 15 26.91 -10.75 39.38
N MET A 16 27.60 -10.22 38.37
CA MET A 16 26.98 -9.92 37.11
C MET A 16 26.51 -11.26 36.56
N SER A 17 25.28 -11.63 36.89
CA SER A 17 24.44 -12.40 35.99
C SER A 17 24.26 -11.51 34.76
N ALA A 18 25.30 -11.44 33.92
CA ALA A 18 25.15 -11.04 32.56
C ALA A 18 24.15 -12.03 32.00
N TYR A 19 22.89 -11.60 31.92
CA TYR A 19 21.95 -12.16 30.98
C TYR A 19 22.59 -11.91 29.61
N ALA A 20 23.47 -12.81 29.20
CA ALA A 20 23.47 -13.25 27.82
C ALA A 20 22.12 -13.96 27.63
N GLN A 21 21.05 -13.18 27.57
CA GLN A 21 20.03 -13.51 26.59
C GLN A 21 20.81 -13.42 25.28
N GLU A 22 21.22 -14.58 24.78
CA GLU A 22 21.06 -14.86 23.37
C GLU A 22 19.62 -14.42 23.05
N GLU A 23 19.46 -13.14 22.76
CA GLU A 23 18.55 -12.71 21.70
C GLU A 23 18.89 -13.69 20.59
N GLU A 24 18.00 -14.66 20.33
CA GLU A 24 17.99 -15.33 19.03
C GLU A 24 18.08 -14.17 18.05
N ALA A 25 19.28 -13.93 17.52
CA ALA A 25 19.51 -12.84 16.61
C ALA A 25 18.62 -13.21 15.43
N ALA A 26 17.45 -12.58 15.37
CA ALA A 26 16.53 -12.75 14.27
C ALA A 26 17.39 -12.58 13.03
N GLU A 27 17.42 -13.59 12.17
CA GLU A 27 18.32 -13.57 11.02
C GLU A 27 18.15 -12.23 10.32
N PRO A 28 19.23 -11.55 9.93
CA PRO A 28 19.11 -10.25 9.30
C PRO A 28 18.17 -10.35 8.09
N VAL A 29 17.39 -9.29 7.87
CA VAL A 29 16.54 -9.22 6.68
C VAL A 29 17.44 -9.26 5.44
N THR A 30 17.16 -10.18 4.52
CA THR A 30 17.95 -10.36 3.30
C THR A 30 17.45 -9.45 2.18
N ASP A 31 18.28 -9.22 1.16
CA ASP A 31 17.86 -8.42 0.00
C ASP A 31 16.72 -9.07 -0.80
N GLU A 32 16.64 -10.41 -0.82
CA GLU A 32 15.52 -11.15 -1.42
C GLU A 32 14.22 -10.89 -0.66
N GLU A 33 14.24 -10.94 0.67
CA GLU A 33 13.09 -10.64 1.53
C GLU A 33 12.62 -9.18 1.37
N LEU A 34 13.56 -8.24 1.25
CA LEU A 34 13.24 -6.83 0.93
C LEU A 34 12.60 -6.69 -0.45
N THR A 35 13.08 -7.45 -1.43
CA THR A 35 12.57 -7.42 -2.80
C THR A 35 11.15 -7.97 -2.87
N GLN A 36 10.87 -9.08 -2.19
CA GLN A 36 9.51 -9.64 -2.06
C GLN A 36 8.56 -8.64 -1.41
N TYR A 37 8.99 -8.01 -0.30
CA TYR A 37 8.19 -7.00 0.39
C TYR A 37 7.92 -5.78 -0.51
N ALA A 38 8.95 -5.24 -1.15
CA ALA A 38 8.82 -4.11 -2.04
C ALA A 38 7.94 -4.41 -3.26
N THR A 39 8.01 -5.63 -3.79
CA THR A 39 7.18 -6.09 -4.90
C THR A 39 5.70 -6.14 -4.51
N MET A 40 5.38 -6.71 -3.34
CA MET A 40 4.01 -6.76 -2.83
C MET A 40 3.42 -5.35 -2.64
N GLU A 41 4.19 -4.42 -2.05
CA GLU A 41 3.74 -3.03 -1.88
C GLU A 41 3.58 -2.31 -3.23
N ALA A 42 4.51 -2.51 -4.18
CA ALA A 42 4.41 -1.94 -5.52
C ALA A 42 3.16 -2.43 -6.26
N MET A 43 2.85 -3.74 -6.20
CA MET A 43 1.62 -4.31 -6.75
C MET A 43 0.37 -3.71 -6.09
N THR A 44 0.38 -3.53 -4.77
CA THR A 44 -0.73 -2.88 -4.04
C THR A 44 -0.93 -1.43 -4.50
N LEU A 45 0.15 -0.69 -4.77
CA LEU A 45 0.07 0.68 -5.30
C LEU A 45 -0.46 0.71 -6.74
N LEU A 46 -0.06 -0.23 -7.59
CA LEU A 46 -0.61 -0.34 -8.94
C LEU A 46 -2.11 -0.68 -8.91
N TYR A 47 -2.52 -1.60 -8.04
CA TYR A 47 -3.93 -1.92 -7.84
C TYR A 47 -4.74 -0.69 -7.39
N LYS A 48 -4.18 0.14 -6.51
CA LYS A 48 -4.79 1.41 -6.12
C LYS A 48 -4.94 2.36 -7.30
N ASP A 49 -3.93 2.45 -8.17
CA ASP A 49 -3.99 3.30 -9.36
C ASP A 49 -5.09 2.81 -10.32
N ASP A 50 -5.17 1.50 -10.56
CA ASP A 50 -6.22 0.87 -11.37
C ASP A 50 -7.62 1.16 -10.82
N LYS A 51 -7.81 1.03 -9.50
CA LYS A 51 -9.10 1.34 -8.86
C LYS A 51 -9.43 2.83 -8.87
N THR A 52 -8.41 3.69 -8.85
CA THR A 52 -8.59 5.13 -9.00
C THR A 52 -9.03 5.49 -10.42
N GLU A 53 -8.48 4.81 -11.42
CA GLU A 53 -8.91 4.93 -12.82
C GLU A 53 -10.34 4.39 -13.00
N GLU A 54 -10.66 3.23 -12.44
CA GLU A 54 -12.03 2.68 -12.45
C GLU A 54 -13.04 3.66 -11.85
N LEU A 55 -12.74 4.25 -10.67
CA LEU A 55 -13.59 5.29 -10.06
C LEU A 55 -13.78 6.49 -11.00
N ARG A 56 -12.70 6.93 -11.65
CA ARG A 56 -12.76 8.05 -12.61
C ARG A 56 -13.67 7.70 -13.79
N ASN A 57 -13.55 6.50 -14.35
CA ASN A 57 -14.35 6.08 -15.50
C ASN A 57 -15.82 5.90 -15.12
N MET A 58 -16.11 5.38 -13.92
CA MET A 58 -17.48 5.35 -13.37
C MET A 58 -18.16 6.73 -13.29
N VAL A 59 -17.38 7.82 -13.25
CA VAL A 59 -17.87 9.20 -13.28
C VAL A 59 -17.92 9.76 -14.70
N LEU A 60 -16.85 9.59 -15.47
CA LEU A 60 -16.71 10.22 -16.79
C LEU A 60 -17.51 9.52 -17.90
N GLU A 61 -17.67 8.20 -17.80
CA GLU A 61 -18.31 7.36 -18.80
C GLU A 61 -19.73 6.94 -18.37
N ASN A 62 -20.24 7.51 -17.29
CA ASN A 62 -21.58 7.20 -16.79
C ASN A 62 -22.65 7.74 -17.74
N GLU A 63 -23.54 6.87 -18.21
CA GLU A 63 -24.62 7.29 -19.12
C GLU A 63 -25.71 8.14 -18.44
N VAL A 64 -25.80 8.07 -17.10
CA VAL A 64 -26.81 8.81 -16.31
C VAL A 64 -26.25 10.10 -15.75
N ILE A 65 -25.02 10.04 -15.21
CA ILE A 65 -24.29 11.22 -14.72
C ILE A 65 -23.42 11.72 -15.87
N ASP A 66 -23.89 12.76 -16.57
CA ASP A 66 -23.26 13.35 -17.76
C ASP A 66 -21.91 14.03 -17.46
N GLY A 67 -20.91 13.20 -17.15
CA GLY A 67 -19.55 13.58 -16.85
C GLY A 67 -19.32 14.24 -15.49
N GLY A 68 -18.08 14.69 -15.30
CA GLY A 68 -17.59 15.19 -14.02
C GLY A 68 -18.26 16.48 -13.52
N ALA A 69 -18.82 17.31 -14.42
CA ALA A 69 -19.53 18.52 -14.03
C ALA A 69 -20.82 18.17 -13.27
N ARG A 70 -21.66 17.32 -13.87
CA ARG A 70 -22.92 16.90 -13.26
C ARG A 70 -22.69 16.09 -11.98
N TYR A 71 -21.68 15.23 -11.96
CA TYR A 71 -21.25 14.54 -10.74
C TYR A 71 -20.95 15.52 -9.59
N ASN A 72 -20.21 16.61 -9.86
CA ASN A 72 -19.86 17.59 -8.84
C ASN A 72 -21.06 18.40 -8.34
N GLU A 73 -22.03 18.70 -9.21
CA GLU A 73 -23.29 19.32 -8.81
C GLU A 73 -24.09 18.42 -7.86
N ILE A 74 -24.28 17.15 -8.23
CA ILE A 74 -24.97 16.16 -7.39
C ILE A 74 -24.25 16.01 -6.06
N LYS A 75 -22.92 15.88 -6.08
CA LYS A 75 -22.08 15.81 -4.88
C LYS A 75 -22.24 17.00 -3.96
N ALA A 76 -22.34 18.21 -4.49
CA ALA A 76 -22.50 19.44 -3.70
C ALA A 76 -23.89 19.54 -3.04
N ALA A 77 -24.90 18.92 -3.65
CA ALA A 77 -26.27 18.85 -3.14
C ALA A 77 -26.54 17.63 -2.25
N TRP A 78 -25.70 16.59 -2.32
CA TRP A 78 -25.98 15.27 -1.74
C TRP A 78 -26.29 15.33 -0.24
N GLY A 79 -27.38 14.66 0.16
CA GLY A 79 -27.84 14.62 1.57
C GLY A 79 -28.59 15.88 2.03
N ASP A 80 -28.79 16.87 1.16
CA ASP A 80 -29.62 18.06 1.41
C ASP A 80 -30.78 18.08 0.42
N ASP A 81 -31.97 17.69 0.88
CA ASP A 81 -33.17 17.56 0.03
C ASP A 81 -33.54 18.87 -0.68
N ALA A 82 -33.32 20.02 -0.04
CA ALA A 82 -33.62 21.32 -0.64
C ALA A 82 -32.68 21.61 -1.81
N LYS A 83 -31.38 21.33 -1.64
CA LYS A 83 -30.38 21.50 -2.70
C LYS A 83 -30.52 20.47 -3.81
N MET A 84 -30.88 19.22 -3.48
CA MET A 84 -31.12 18.19 -4.49
C MET A 84 -32.33 18.53 -5.35
N ALA A 85 -33.38 19.11 -4.74
CA ALA A 85 -34.54 19.63 -5.48
C ALA A 85 -34.18 20.85 -6.35
N GLU A 86 -33.40 21.80 -5.82
CA GLU A 86 -32.94 22.98 -6.56
C GLU A 86 -32.04 22.60 -7.76
N ALA A 87 -31.18 21.59 -7.60
CA ALA A 87 -30.32 21.07 -8.66
C ALA A 87 -31.01 20.06 -9.59
N GLU A 88 -32.33 19.86 -9.43
CA GLU A 88 -33.17 18.96 -10.21
C GLU A 88 -32.60 17.52 -10.30
N VAL A 89 -32.03 17.03 -9.19
CA VAL A 89 -31.40 15.69 -9.17
C VAL A 89 -32.48 14.61 -9.27
N THR A 90 -32.40 13.81 -10.33
CA THR A 90 -33.37 12.73 -10.61
C THR A 90 -33.12 11.49 -9.75
N GLU A 91 -34.10 10.59 -9.66
CA GLU A 91 -33.93 9.31 -8.95
C GLU A 91 -32.88 8.40 -9.60
N GLU A 92 -32.76 8.46 -10.92
CA GLU A 92 -31.74 7.72 -11.68
C GLU A 92 -30.33 8.24 -11.35
N GLU A 93 -30.15 9.57 -11.32
CA GLU A 93 -28.89 10.21 -10.92
C GLU A 93 -28.55 9.91 -9.46
N LYS A 94 -29.54 9.86 -8.56
CA LYS A 94 -29.31 9.45 -7.17
C LYS A 94 -28.80 8.02 -7.08
N ALA A 95 -29.41 7.09 -7.82
CA ALA A 95 -28.99 5.70 -7.85
C ALA A 95 -27.57 5.56 -8.42
N ALA A 96 -27.27 6.25 -9.53
CA ALA A 96 -25.94 6.25 -10.14
C ALA A 96 -24.87 6.84 -9.20
N TYR A 97 -25.18 7.95 -8.54
CA TYR A 97 -24.26 8.60 -7.62
C TYR A 97 -24.03 7.74 -6.36
N GLN A 98 -25.09 7.11 -5.84
CA GLN A 98 -24.98 6.17 -4.72
C GLN A 98 -24.07 4.99 -5.08
N ALA A 99 -24.18 4.42 -6.29
CA ALA A 99 -23.28 3.34 -6.73
C ALA A 99 -21.81 3.78 -6.78
N ILE A 100 -21.53 5.01 -7.24
CA ILE A 100 -20.18 5.59 -7.22
C ILE A 100 -19.68 5.78 -5.78
N LEU A 101 -20.53 6.26 -4.88
CA LEU A 101 -20.19 6.38 -3.46
C LEU A 101 -19.90 5.01 -2.82
N ASP A 102 -20.72 4.01 -3.10
CA ASP A 102 -20.54 2.66 -2.57
C ASP A 102 -19.22 2.06 -3.05
N PHE A 103 -18.90 2.23 -4.33
CA PHE A 103 -17.60 1.86 -4.88
C PHE A 103 -16.46 2.59 -4.16
N GLN A 104 -16.52 3.92 -4.07
CA GLN A 104 -15.52 4.74 -3.38
C GLN A 104 -15.32 4.30 -1.91
N ASN A 105 -16.41 4.00 -1.20
CA ASN A 105 -16.37 3.55 0.19
C ASN A 105 -15.78 2.14 0.33
N SER A 106 -15.90 1.30 -0.70
CA SER A 106 -15.33 -0.04 -0.70
C SER A 106 -13.82 -0.09 -0.98
N LEU A 107 -13.26 0.97 -1.60
CA LEU A 107 -11.85 1.01 -2.02
C LEU A 107 -10.85 0.68 -0.92
N GLN A 108 -11.06 1.20 0.29
CA GLN A 108 -10.13 0.94 1.40
C GLN A 108 -10.10 -0.55 1.76
N GLN A 109 -11.27 -1.19 1.86
CA GLN A 109 -11.36 -2.61 2.18
C GLN A 109 -10.81 -3.46 1.03
N SER A 110 -11.15 -3.09 -0.21
CA SER A 110 -10.63 -3.74 -1.42
C SER A 110 -9.10 -3.73 -1.48
N MET A 111 -8.43 -2.63 -1.07
CA MET A 111 -6.97 -2.59 -0.96
C MET A 111 -6.44 -3.52 0.14
N VAL A 112 -7.12 -3.59 1.29
CA VAL A 112 -6.73 -4.48 2.40
C VAL A 112 -6.87 -5.94 1.99
N ASP A 113 -7.97 -6.29 1.32
CA ASP A 113 -8.23 -7.63 0.82
C ASP A 113 -7.17 -8.05 -0.19
N TYR A 114 -6.91 -7.20 -1.19
CA TYR A 114 -5.86 -7.45 -2.20
C TYR A 114 -4.48 -7.65 -1.57
N LYS A 115 -4.09 -6.77 -0.63
CA LYS A 115 -2.81 -6.91 0.07
C LYS A 115 -2.74 -8.18 0.91
N THR A 116 -3.86 -8.57 1.53
CA THR A 116 -3.94 -9.80 2.30
C THR A 116 -3.77 -11.01 1.40
N GLU A 117 -4.47 -11.07 0.26
CA GLU A 117 -4.32 -12.12 -0.74
C GLU A 117 -2.88 -12.24 -1.23
N LEU A 118 -2.19 -11.12 -1.50
CA LEU A 118 -0.76 -11.14 -1.86
C LEU A 118 0.11 -11.79 -0.78
N ILE A 119 -0.20 -11.57 0.49
CA ILE A 119 0.60 -12.08 1.62
C ILE A 119 0.26 -13.55 1.96
N THR A 120 -1.00 -13.96 1.79
CA THR A 120 -1.48 -15.26 2.28
C THR A 120 -1.70 -16.29 1.18
N GLU A 121 -1.92 -15.86 -0.06
CA GLU A 121 -2.38 -16.73 -1.15
C GLU A 121 -1.49 -16.67 -2.40
N SER A 122 -0.68 -15.63 -2.56
CA SER A 122 0.26 -15.49 -3.69
C SER A 122 1.66 -16.06 -3.41
N ASP A 123 2.47 -16.17 -4.45
CA ASP A 123 3.90 -16.51 -4.40
C ASP A 123 4.82 -15.29 -4.27
N VAL A 124 4.27 -14.07 -4.18
CA VAL A 124 5.03 -12.81 -4.13
C VAL A 124 5.78 -12.66 -2.81
N ILE A 125 5.16 -13.01 -1.69
CA ILE A 125 5.74 -12.94 -0.36
C ILE A 125 5.05 -13.94 0.57
N SER A 126 5.79 -14.46 1.55
CA SER A 126 5.21 -15.30 2.60
C SER A 126 4.91 -14.50 3.87
N VAL A 127 3.92 -14.95 4.66
CA VAL A 127 3.58 -14.35 5.96
C VAL A 127 4.79 -14.15 6.89
N PRO A 128 5.72 -15.12 7.05
CA PRO A 128 6.91 -14.92 7.88
C PRO A 128 7.81 -13.80 7.37
N VAL A 129 8.05 -13.74 6.05
CA VAL A 129 8.90 -12.70 5.44
C VAL A 129 8.26 -11.32 5.61
N TYR A 130 6.94 -11.20 5.37
CA TYR A 130 6.20 -9.96 5.59
C TYR A 130 6.38 -9.45 7.02
N ASN A 131 6.14 -10.31 8.02
CA ASN A 131 6.24 -9.93 9.42
C ASN A 131 7.68 -9.57 9.82
N LYS A 132 8.67 -10.28 9.30
CA LYS A 132 10.09 -10.04 9.55
C LYS A 132 10.52 -8.66 9.04
N VAL A 133 10.22 -8.34 7.77
CA VAL A 133 10.54 -7.04 7.17
C VAL A 133 9.77 -5.91 7.85
N LEU A 134 8.48 -6.13 8.15
CA LEU A 134 7.66 -5.14 8.86
C LEU A 134 8.17 -4.84 10.27
N ALA A 135 8.73 -5.83 10.99
CA ALA A 135 9.35 -5.61 12.27
C ALA A 135 10.63 -4.78 12.13
N ALA A 136 11.52 -5.19 11.22
CA ALA A 136 12.80 -4.52 10.99
C ALA A 136 12.65 -3.04 10.59
N THR A 137 11.64 -2.71 9.76
CA THR A 137 11.38 -1.32 9.33
C THR A 137 10.89 -0.40 10.44
N LYS A 138 10.34 -0.94 11.53
CA LYS A 138 9.95 -0.15 12.71
C LYS A 138 11.16 0.22 13.54
N GLU A 139 12.22 -0.58 13.48
CA GLU A 139 13.43 -0.44 14.28
C GLU A 139 14.52 0.33 13.54
N ASP A 140 14.58 0.22 12.22
CA ASP A 140 15.58 0.88 11.36
C ASP A 140 14.94 1.81 10.31
N PRO A 141 14.96 3.14 10.56
CA PRO A 141 14.51 4.13 9.58
C PRO A 141 15.28 4.09 8.25
N ALA A 142 16.57 3.75 8.26
CA ALA A 142 17.36 3.68 7.03
C ALA A 142 16.92 2.50 6.14
N LEU A 143 16.54 1.38 6.77
CA LEU A 143 15.94 0.25 6.06
C LEU A 143 14.60 0.64 5.44
N LYS A 144 13.79 1.43 6.16
CA LYS A 144 12.53 1.96 5.62
C LYS A 144 12.77 2.85 4.40
N GLU A 145 13.73 3.77 4.44
CA GLU A 145 14.07 4.63 3.30
C GLU A 145 14.53 3.80 2.08
N LYS A 146 15.36 2.77 2.31
CA LYS A 146 15.75 1.82 1.25
C LYS A 146 14.54 1.14 0.62
N LEU A 147 13.61 0.64 1.43
CA LEU A 147 12.39 -0.01 0.94
C LEU A 147 11.49 0.96 0.17
N ASP A 148 11.30 2.18 0.65
CA ASP A 148 10.48 3.19 -0.03
C ASP A 148 11.05 3.51 -1.44
N SER A 149 12.39 3.52 -1.60
CA SER A 149 13.04 3.61 -2.93
C SER A 149 12.75 2.40 -3.81
N MET A 150 12.95 1.18 -3.27
CA MET A 150 12.71 -0.07 -4.01
C MET A 150 11.26 -0.19 -4.48
N ILE A 151 10.30 0.17 -3.64
CA ILE A 151 8.86 0.17 -3.97
C ILE A 151 8.59 1.10 -5.15
N THR A 152 9.20 2.29 -5.15
CA THR A 152 9.03 3.29 -6.21
C THR A 152 9.61 2.79 -7.53
N GLU A 153 10.81 2.23 -7.50
CA GLU A 153 11.49 1.68 -8.67
C GLU A 153 10.73 0.50 -9.28
N ILE A 154 10.36 -0.50 -8.45
CA ILE A 154 9.62 -1.69 -8.90
C ILE A 154 8.24 -1.30 -9.45
N LYS A 155 7.56 -0.34 -8.81
CA LYS A 155 6.28 0.16 -9.32
C LYS A 155 6.46 0.75 -10.72
N ALA A 156 7.48 1.60 -10.92
CA ALA A 156 7.72 2.23 -12.21
C ALA A 156 8.09 1.21 -13.31
N GLU A 157 8.91 0.21 -12.98
CA GLU A 157 9.23 -0.90 -13.89
C GLU A 157 7.97 -1.65 -14.31
N LYS A 158 7.16 -2.11 -13.35
CA LYS A 158 5.91 -2.82 -13.62
C LYS A 158 4.88 -2.00 -14.39
N ASP A 159 4.80 -0.70 -14.11
CA ASP A 159 3.90 0.19 -14.86
C ASP A 159 4.35 0.34 -16.32
N ALA A 160 5.67 0.43 -16.56
CA ALA A 160 6.23 0.47 -17.90
C ALA A 160 6.02 -0.86 -18.66
N GLU A 161 6.20 -2.01 -18.00
CA GLU A 161 5.89 -3.33 -18.56
C GLU A 161 4.42 -3.41 -19.03
N ARG A 162 3.48 -3.01 -18.17
CA ARG A 162 2.05 -2.98 -18.49
C ARG A 162 1.72 -2.04 -19.65
N ALA A 163 2.43 -0.93 -19.79
CA ALA A 163 2.24 0.00 -20.89
C ALA A 163 2.76 -0.58 -22.22
N ALA A 164 3.92 -1.23 -22.21
CA ALA A 164 4.48 -1.88 -23.39
C ALA A 164 3.60 -3.03 -23.91
N GLU A 165 3.03 -3.85 -23.00
CA GLU A 165 2.11 -4.93 -23.38
C GLU A 165 0.84 -4.43 -24.08
N LYS A 166 0.37 -3.22 -23.76
CA LYS A 166 -0.78 -2.60 -24.44
C LYS A 166 -0.43 -2.11 -25.85
N GLU A 167 0.77 -1.59 -26.06
CA GLU A 167 1.21 -1.13 -27.38
C GLU A 167 1.49 -2.29 -28.36
N ASP A 168 2.07 -3.39 -27.89
CA ASP A 168 2.34 -4.56 -28.72
C ASP A 168 1.05 -5.35 -29.06
N GLY A 169 0.09 -5.43 -28.13
CA GLY A 169 -1.21 -6.09 -28.36
C GLY A 169 -2.12 -5.36 -29.36
N GLU A 170 -2.02 -4.04 -29.47
CA GLU A 170 -2.72 -3.25 -30.50
C GLU A 170 -2.07 -3.37 -31.90
N ALA A 171 -0.76 -3.62 -31.97
CA ALA A 171 -0.04 -3.82 -33.22
C ALA A 171 -0.37 -5.17 -33.89
N GLU A 172 -0.52 -6.26 -33.12
CA GLU A 172 -0.91 -7.57 -33.68
C GLU A 172 -2.38 -7.62 -34.13
N ALA A 173 -3.29 -6.92 -33.44
CA ALA A 173 -4.71 -6.85 -33.83
C ALA A 173 -4.95 -6.07 -35.14
N ALA A 174 -4.01 -5.19 -35.54
CA ALA A 174 -4.10 -4.41 -36.77
C ALA A 174 -3.58 -5.15 -38.02
N GLU A 175 -2.78 -6.21 -37.88
CA GLU A 175 -2.27 -7.00 -39.01
C GLU A 175 -3.19 -8.14 -39.44
N ASP A 176 -3.99 -8.71 -38.54
CA ASP A 176 -4.87 -9.87 -38.85
C ASP A 176 -6.26 -9.45 -39.41
N GLY A 177 -6.49 -8.15 -39.56
CA GLY A 177 -7.74 -7.56 -40.06
C GLY A 177 -7.74 -7.19 -41.55
N LYS A 178 -6.83 -7.72 -42.37
CA LYS A 178 -6.68 -7.35 -43.80
C LYS A 178 -6.94 -8.48 -44.79
#